data_AF-A0A976LE53-F1
#
_entry.id   AF-A0A976LE53-F1
#
_cell.length_a   1.000
_cell.length_b   1.000
_cell.length_c   1.000
_cell.angle_alpha   90.00
_cell.angle_beta   90.00
_cell.angle_gamma   90.00
#
_symmetry.space_group_name_H-M   'P 1'
#
loop_
_entity.id
_entity.type
_entity.pdbx_description
1 polymer ?
#
loop_
_entity_poly.entity_id
_entity_poly.type
_entity_poly.pdbx_seq_one_letter_code
_entity_poly.pdbx_strand_id
1 'polypeptide(L)'
;MTSSKLSLVERFPRRGDTTMLDLFQHSSPEWLSYELSNAAENLALDEALLDEMHDEMLGRCVVRTWMSSEPVVIVGSSSRLQKEVDCDACNSLGVQIVRRSSGGATVVLGPGCLVWSVLFQLPAEFPSIESIHTSVLSPLARELGAFVFGIRRAGTSDLVVADRKVSGNALRIKRRAVLYHGTLLDSLDLELVSRVLKHPPREPGYRAGREHAFFLSNLCLGRNVLELAIRRAFQANQVCNHRPQQRIDQILSQRYARDEWTERL
;
A
#
# COMPACT_ATOMS: atom_id res chain seq x y z
N MET A 1 -41.78 -15.69 -44.64
CA MET A 1 -42.11 -16.54 -43.49
C MET A 1 -40.95 -17.52 -43.37
N THR A 2 -40.01 -17.50 -42.43
CA THR A 2 -39.99 -17.24 -40.97
C THR A 2 -38.56 -16.80 -40.58
N SER A 3 -38.29 -15.56 -40.16
CA SER A 3 -38.20 -15.05 -38.77
C SER A 3 -37.50 -15.92 -37.72
N SER A 4 -36.27 -15.51 -37.35
CA SER A 4 -35.70 -15.24 -35.99
C SER A 4 -35.70 -16.36 -34.93
N LYS A 5 -34.73 -16.51 -34.00
CA LYS A 5 -33.81 -15.59 -33.30
C LYS A 5 -32.55 -16.37 -32.87
N LEU A 6 -31.36 -15.78 -33.03
CA LEU A 6 -30.22 -16.11 -32.17
C LEU A 6 -30.48 -15.48 -30.79
N SER A 7 -30.61 -16.27 -29.74
CA SER A 7 -30.54 -15.76 -28.36
C SER A 7 -29.09 -15.82 -27.88
N LEU A 8 -28.46 -14.65 -27.78
CA LEU A 8 -27.34 -14.45 -26.85
C LEU A 8 -27.85 -14.81 -25.45
N VAL A 9 -27.33 -15.88 -24.87
CA VAL A 9 -27.47 -16.12 -23.44
C VAL A 9 -26.36 -15.31 -22.77
N GLU A 10 -26.67 -14.06 -22.43
CA GLU A 10 -25.93 -13.34 -21.40
C GLU A 10 -25.98 -14.18 -20.12
N ARG A 11 -24.84 -14.80 -19.78
CA ARG A 11 -24.69 -15.49 -18.50
C ARG A 11 -24.55 -14.44 -17.43
N PHE A 12 -25.65 -14.14 -16.74
CA PHE A 12 -25.60 -13.47 -15.44
C PHE A 12 -24.77 -14.30 -14.46
N PRO A 13 -23.89 -13.69 -13.63
CA PRO A 13 -23.15 -14.40 -12.61
C PRO A 13 -24.11 -14.96 -11.54
N ARG A 14 -23.79 -16.16 -11.03
CA ARG A 14 -24.59 -16.86 -10.01
C ARG A 14 -24.42 -16.14 -8.66
N ARG A 15 -25.49 -16.08 -7.85
CA ARG A 15 -25.44 -15.71 -6.42
C ARG A 15 -24.41 -16.62 -5.71
N GLY A 16 -23.23 -16.08 -5.45
CA GLY A 16 -22.09 -16.80 -4.87
C GLY A 16 -20.73 -16.20 -5.28
N ASP A 17 -20.66 -15.54 -6.44
CA ASP A 17 -19.47 -14.82 -6.88
C ASP A 17 -19.60 -13.32 -6.55
N THR A 18 -19.55 -12.96 -5.26
CA THR A 18 -19.25 -11.57 -4.91
C THR A 18 -17.79 -11.35 -5.30
N THR A 19 -17.56 -10.72 -6.45
CA THR A 19 -16.21 -10.40 -6.86
C THR A 19 -15.64 -9.40 -5.86
N MET A 20 -14.35 -9.45 -5.53
CA MET A 20 -13.75 -8.44 -4.65
C MET A 20 -13.84 -7.01 -5.24
N LEU A 21 -14.13 -6.88 -6.54
CA LEU A 21 -14.55 -5.64 -7.19
C LEU A 21 -15.84 -5.07 -6.58
N ASP A 22 -16.74 -5.92 -6.09
CA ASP A 22 -17.97 -5.53 -5.40
C ASP A 22 -17.69 -4.89 -4.02
N LEU A 23 -16.56 -5.21 -3.37
CA LEU A 23 -16.17 -4.59 -2.09
C LEU A 23 -15.96 -3.08 -2.21
N PHE A 24 -15.41 -2.64 -3.35
CA PHE A 24 -15.22 -1.23 -3.63
C PHE A 24 -16.47 -0.60 -4.25
N GLN A 25 -17.22 -1.34 -5.08
CA GLN A 25 -18.38 -0.80 -5.79
C GLN A 25 -19.57 -0.46 -4.87
N HIS A 26 -19.78 -1.22 -3.79
CA HIS A 26 -20.89 -0.96 -2.86
C HIS A 26 -20.64 0.18 -1.87
N SER A 27 -19.41 0.68 -1.77
CA SER A 27 -19.00 1.61 -0.70
C SER A 27 -18.68 3.04 -1.17
N SER A 28 -18.88 3.36 -2.46
CA SER A 28 -18.58 4.67 -3.07
C SER A 28 -17.26 5.26 -2.55
N PRO A 29 -16.10 4.73 -2.98
CA PRO A 29 -14.81 5.07 -2.38
C PRO A 29 -14.52 6.57 -2.40
N GLU A 30 -13.96 7.05 -1.30
CA GLU A 30 -13.65 8.47 -1.11
C GLU A 30 -12.13 8.68 -1.07
N TRP A 31 -11.68 9.75 -1.72
CA TRP A 31 -10.31 10.21 -1.71
C TRP A 31 -10.07 11.17 -0.55
N LEU A 32 -9.19 10.82 0.37
CA LEU A 32 -8.77 11.72 1.45
C LEU A 32 -7.83 12.80 0.89
N SER A 33 -8.24 14.07 0.95
CA SER A 33 -7.52 15.18 0.29
C SER A 33 -6.33 15.76 1.08
N TYR A 34 -5.87 15.10 2.14
CA TYR A 34 -4.74 15.58 2.91
C TYR A 34 -3.77 14.46 3.32
N GLU A 35 -2.53 14.89 3.55
CA GLU A 35 -1.47 14.13 4.19
C GLU A 35 -1.00 14.89 5.43
N LEU A 36 -0.33 14.17 6.35
CA LEU A 36 0.25 14.77 7.55
C LEU A 36 1.75 15.02 7.35
N SER A 37 2.39 15.70 8.30
CA SER A 37 3.69 16.34 8.10
C SER A 37 4.84 15.33 8.00
N ASN A 38 4.72 14.21 8.70
CA ASN A 38 5.77 13.20 8.76
C ASN A 38 5.23 11.78 8.63
N ALA A 39 6.12 10.81 8.44
CA ALA A 39 5.75 9.41 8.23
C ALA A 39 5.06 8.78 9.45
N ALA A 40 5.47 9.12 10.67
CA ALA A 40 4.84 8.63 11.90
C ALA A 40 3.37 9.06 11.99
N GLU A 41 3.08 10.33 11.72
CA GLU A 41 1.72 10.86 11.67
C GLU A 41 0.88 10.21 10.57
N ASN A 42 1.43 10.04 9.37
CA ASN A 42 0.70 9.40 8.27
C ASN A 42 0.40 7.92 8.55
N LEU A 43 1.33 7.18 9.17
CA LEU A 43 1.11 5.80 9.62
C LEU A 43 0.06 5.73 10.75
N ALA A 44 0.08 6.68 11.68
CA ALA A 44 -0.94 6.79 12.72
C ALA A 44 -2.32 7.09 12.14
N LEU A 45 -2.42 7.93 11.11
CA LEU A 45 -3.67 8.19 10.40
C LEU A 45 -4.19 6.95 9.66
N ASP A 46 -3.32 6.19 8.98
CA ASP A 46 -3.73 4.92 8.35
C ASP A 46 -4.28 3.92 9.38
N GLU A 47 -3.67 3.85 10.56
CA GLU A 47 -4.16 3.01 11.65
C GLU A 47 -5.43 3.55 12.30
N ALA A 48 -5.56 4.87 12.47
CA ALA A 48 -6.77 5.49 13.01
C ALA A 48 -7.98 5.21 12.10
N LEU A 49 -7.83 5.39 10.79
CA LEU A 49 -8.88 5.09 9.81
C LEU A 49 -9.24 3.60 9.80
N LEU A 50 -8.25 2.71 9.93
CA LEU A 50 -8.48 1.27 10.05
C LEU A 50 -9.30 0.94 11.31
N ASP A 51 -9.00 1.61 12.41
CA ASP A 51 -9.65 1.41 13.69
C ASP A 51 -11.10 1.89 13.66
N GLU A 52 -11.37 3.06 13.08
CA GLU A 52 -12.73 3.57 12.93
C GLU A 52 -13.58 2.73 11.99
N MET A 53 -12.98 2.23 10.90
CA MET A 53 -13.66 1.32 9.99
C MET A 53 -13.95 -0.03 10.67
N HIS A 54 -13.01 -0.51 11.48
CA HIS A 54 -13.21 -1.71 12.27
C HIS A 54 -14.35 -1.55 13.29
N ASP A 55 -14.44 -0.37 13.90
CA ASP A 55 -15.45 -0.01 14.90
C ASP A 55 -16.78 0.46 14.27
N GLU A 56 -16.94 0.32 12.94
CA GLU A 56 -18.10 0.75 12.15
C GLU A 56 -18.43 2.25 12.20
N MET A 57 -17.50 3.08 12.68
CA MET A 57 -17.65 4.54 12.66
C MET A 57 -17.33 5.14 11.29
N LEU A 58 -16.58 4.40 10.46
CA LEU A 58 -16.27 4.73 9.08
C LEU A 58 -16.85 3.65 8.15
N GLY A 59 -17.97 3.98 7.49
CA GLY A 59 -18.72 3.04 6.64
C GLY A 59 -18.33 3.02 5.17
N ARG A 60 -17.39 3.88 4.75
CA ARG A 60 -17.02 4.07 3.34
C ARG A 60 -15.57 3.67 3.10
N CYS A 61 -15.29 3.16 1.90
CA CYS A 61 -13.92 2.89 1.49
C CYS A 61 -13.15 4.21 1.40
N VAL A 62 -11.94 4.26 1.97
CA VAL A 62 -11.08 5.44 1.92
C VAL A 62 -9.83 5.13 1.14
N VAL A 63 -9.51 5.97 0.17
CA VAL A 63 -8.29 5.94 -0.63
C VAL A 63 -7.49 7.18 -0.31
N ARG A 64 -6.20 7.05 -0.09
CA ARG A 64 -5.33 8.20 0.17
C ARG A 64 -3.92 7.97 -0.33
N THR A 65 -3.23 9.07 -0.56
CA THR A 65 -1.80 9.08 -0.86
C THR A 65 -1.08 10.00 0.09
N TRP A 66 0.21 9.73 0.29
CA TRP A 66 1.11 10.64 0.96
C TRP A 66 2.56 10.41 0.52
N MET A 67 3.43 11.39 0.74
CA MET A 67 4.86 11.32 0.46
C MET A 67 5.63 11.92 1.62
N SER A 68 6.65 11.21 2.10
CA SER A 68 7.55 11.77 3.12
C SER A 68 8.44 12.84 2.48
N SER A 69 8.54 14.02 3.10
CA SER A 69 9.44 15.08 2.65
C SER A 69 10.91 14.76 2.89
N GLU A 70 11.20 13.89 3.85
CA GLU A 70 12.54 13.45 4.21
C GLU A 70 12.66 11.93 4.12
N PRO A 71 13.87 11.38 3.90
CA PRO A 71 14.07 9.95 3.93
C PRO A 71 13.78 9.31 5.29
N VAL A 72 13.10 8.18 5.28
CA VAL A 72 12.73 7.44 6.50
C VAL A 72 12.67 5.94 6.22
N VAL A 73 13.25 5.15 7.12
CA VAL A 73 13.17 3.69 7.10
C VAL A 73 11.90 3.24 7.80
N ILE A 74 11.04 2.50 7.10
CA ILE A 74 9.80 1.92 7.63
C ILE A 74 9.94 0.42 7.81
N VAL A 75 10.12 0.00 9.07
CA VAL A 75 10.26 -1.39 9.48
C VAL A 75 8.89 -2.07 9.51
N GLY A 76 8.81 -3.29 8.97
CA GLY A 76 7.58 -4.09 9.04
C GLY A 76 7.23 -4.53 10.46
N SER A 77 5.95 -4.81 10.74
CA SER A 77 5.48 -5.17 12.09
C SER A 77 6.19 -6.36 12.71
N SER A 78 6.66 -7.30 11.87
CA SER A 78 7.30 -8.55 12.24
C SER A 78 8.78 -8.63 11.80
N SER A 79 9.29 -7.56 11.18
CA SER A 79 10.68 -7.44 10.78
C SER A 79 11.58 -7.26 12.00
N ARG A 80 12.79 -7.83 11.96
CA ARG A 80 13.78 -7.62 13.03
C ARG A 80 14.68 -6.46 12.63
N LEU A 81 14.67 -5.39 13.42
CA LEU A 81 15.34 -4.14 13.07
C LEU A 81 16.81 -4.38 12.71
N GLN A 82 17.53 -5.06 13.60
CA GLN A 82 18.97 -5.33 13.45
C GLN A 82 19.33 -6.25 12.27
N LYS A 83 18.36 -6.99 11.71
CA LYS A 83 18.61 -7.88 10.55
C LYS A 83 18.36 -7.19 9.22
N GLU A 84 17.52 -6.17 9.18
CA GLU A 84 17.07 -5.54 7.93
C GLU A 84 17.62 -4.13 7.74
N VAL A 85 18.00 -3.46 8.83
CA VAL A 85 18.44 -2.06 8.83
C VAL A 85 19.90 -1.95 9.24
N ASP A 86 20.62 -1.08 8.55
CA ASP A 86 21.91 -0.56 9.00
C ASP A 86 21.66 0.67 9.89
N CYS A 87 21.51 0.43 11.21
CA CYS A 87 21.17 1.48 12.16
C CYS A 87 22.27 2.54 12.29
N ASP A 88 23.54 2.14 12.11
CA ASP A 88 24.67 3.07 12.17
C ASP A 88 24.66 4.00 10.96
N ALA A 89 24.40 3.47 9.76
CA ALA A 89 24.22 4.27 8.56
C ALA A 89 23.01 5.20 8.68
N CYS A 90 21.88 4.73 9.19
CA CYS A 90 20.70 5.57 9.46
C CYS A 90 21.05 6.73 10.39
N ASN A 91 21.70 6.45 11.53
CA ASN A 91 22.08 7.45 12.51
C ASN A 91 23.07 8.48 11.90
N SER A 92 24.08 8.01 11.16
CA SER A 92 25.06 8.88 10.50
C SER A 92 24.43 9.79 9.44
N LEU A 93 23.34 9.37 8.80
CA LEU A 93 22.66 10.11 7.73
C LEU A 93 21.44 10.87 8.21
N GLY A 94 21.12 10.82 9.50
CA GLY A 94 19.91 11.43 10.05
C GLY A 94 18.61 10.80 9.54
N VAL A 95 18.66 9.56 9.02
CA VAL A 95 17.49 8.85 8.50
C VAL A 95 16.73 8.24 9.67
N GLN A 96 15.51 8.71 9.88
CA GLN A 96 14.65 8.19 10.94
C GLN A 96 14.24 6.75 10.68
N ILE A 97 13.99 6.00 11.76
CA ILE A 97 13.51 4.62 11.70
C ILE A 97 12.17 4.56 12.42
N VAL A 98 11.13 4.11 11.72
CA VAL A 98 9.78 3.98 12.25
C VAL A 98 9.23 2.59 11.94
N ARG A 99 8.49 1.98 12.86
CA ARG A 99 7.83 0.69 12.61
C ARG A 99 6.35 0.87 12.28
N ARG A 100 5.89 0.28 11.17
CA ARG A 100 4.46 0.27 10.80
C ARG A 100 3.68 -0.87 11.47
N SER A 101 2.35 -0.74 11.51
CA SER A 101 1.44 -1.73 12.10
C SER A 101 1.21 -2.98 11.23
N SER A 102 1.51 -2.91 9.91
CA SER A 102 1.35 -4.01 8.95
C SER A 102 2.62 -4.85 8.78
N GLY A 103 2.45 -6.07 8.28
CA GLY A 103 3.56 -6.97 7.96
C GLY A 103 4.33 -6.59 6.69
N GLY A 104 5.13 -7.52 6.17
CA GLY A 104 6.03 -7.29 5.03
C GLY A 104 7.42 -6.83 5.45
N ALA A 105 8.35 -6.73 4.50
CA ALA A 105 9.74 -6.34 4.75
C ALA A 105 9.90 -4.83 5.01
N THR A 106 11.08 -4.44 5.47
CA THR A 106 11.47 -3.04 5.65
C THR A 106 11.59 -2.32 4.31
N VAL A 107 11.17 -1.05 4.27
CA VAL A 107 11.26 -0.18 3.08
C VAL A 107 11.87 1.16 3.44
N VAL A 108 12.35 1.90 2.45
CA VAL A 108 12.69 3.32 2.59
C VAL A 108 11.61 4.13 1.90
N LEU A 109 11.14 5.17 2.56
CA LEU A 109 10.30 6.23 1.99
C LEU A 109 11.10 7.52 1.94
N GLY A 110 10.61 8.48 1.16
CA GLY A 110 11.24 9.78 1.00
C GLY A 110 10.70 10.49 -0.24
N PRO A 111 11.31 11.62 -0.62
CA PRO A 111 11.02 12.30 -1.87
C PRO A 111 11.07 11.32 -3.06
N GLY A 112 10.05 11.37 -3.92
CA GLY A 112 9.95 10.47 -5.08
C GLY A 112 9.45 9.06 -4.78
N CYS A 113 8.99 8.77 -3.56
CA CYS A 113 8.28 7.54 -3.23
C CYS A 113 6.85 7.87 -2.77
N LEU A 114 5.87 7.64 -3.64
CA LEU A 114 4.47 7.86 -3.29
C LEU A 114 3.94 6.66 -2.49
N VAL A 115 3.44 6.90 -1.29
CA VAL A 115 2.70 5.91 -0.51
C VAL A 115 1.22 6.03 -0.85
N TRP A 116 0.55 4.90 -0.98
CA TRP A 116 -0.90 4.84 -1.20
C TRP A 116 -1.53 3.82 -0.27
N SER A 117 -2.75 4.13 0.18
CA SER A 117 -3.52 3.30 1.09
C SER A 117 -4.97 3.21 0.61
N VAL A 118 -5.57 2.02 0.71
CA VAL A 118 -6.98 1.75 0.51
C VAL A 118 -7.49 1.01 1.74
N LEU A 119 -8.48 1.59 2.41
CA LEU A 119 -9.15 1.02 3.56
C LEU A 119 -10.55 0.59 3.16
N PHE A 120 -10.91 -0.66 3.45
CA PHE A 120 -12.22 -1.22 3.13
C PHE A 120 -12.68 -2.24 4.17
N GLN A 121 -14.00 -2.38 4.30
CA GLN A 121 -14.60 -3.36 5.20
C GLN A 121 -14.41 -4.78 4.67
N LEU A 122 -14.16 -5.72 5.57
CA LEU A 122 -14.13 -7.13 5.20
C LEU A 122 -15.55 -7.66 4.96
N PRO A 123 -15.76 -8.47 3.91
CA PRO A 123 -17.00 -9.22 3.76
C PRO A 123 -17.14 -10.28 4.85
N ALA A 124 -18.36 -10.84 4.98
CA ALA A 124 -18.67 -11.86 5.97
C ALA A 124 -17.80 -13.13 5.83
N GLU A 125 -17.48 -13.52 4.59
CA GLU A 125 -16.54 -14.60 4.31
C GLU A 125 -15.13 -14.03 4.12
N PHE A 126 -14.17 -14.52 4.88
CA PHE A 126 -12.81 -13.99 4.87
C PHE A 126 -12.08 -14.43 3.59
N PRO A 127 -11.69 -13.50 2.68
CA PRO A 127 -10.94 -13.86 1.50
C PRO A 127 -9.51 -14.25 1.87
N SER A 128 -8.89 -15.13 1.08
CA SER A 128 -7.46 -15.42 1.26
C SER A 128 -6.61 -14.16 1.07
N ILE A 129 -5.46 -14.09 1.73
CA ILE A 129 -4.53 -12.96 1.61
C ILE A 129 -4.11 -12.74 0.14
N GLU A 130 -3.89 -13.82 -0.61
CA GLU A 130 -3.56 -13.76 -2.03
C GLU A 130 -4.71 -13.18 -2.88
N SER A 131 -5.96 -13.52 -2.54
CA SER A 131 -7.14 -12.94 -3.19
C SER A 131 -7.22 -11.43 -2.94
N ILE A 132 -6.92 -10.98 -1.71
CA ILE A 132 -6.82 -9.55 -1.39
C ILE A 132 -5.74 -8.88 -2.24
N HIS A 133 -4.51 -9.40 -2.24
CA HIS A 133 -3.43 -8.84 -3.07
C HIS A 133 -3.83 -8.77 -4.54
N THR A 134 -4.44 -9.81 -5.09
CA THR A 134 -4.87 -9.85 -6.49
C THR A 134 -5.91 -8.80 -6.78
N SER A 135 -6.89 -8.66 -5.89
CA SER A 135 -8.03 -7.77 -6.08
C SER A 135 -7.65 -6.29 -5.98
N VAL A 136 -6.66 -5.95 -5.15
CA VAL A 136 -6.19 -4.57 -5.02
C VAL A 136 -5.14 -4.23 -6.09
N LEU A 137 -4.19 -5.13 -6.36
CA LEU A 137 -3.08 -4.82 -7.28
C LEU A 137 -3.45 -4.94 -8.76
N SER A 138 -4.40 -5.79 -9.14
CA SER A 138 -4.80 -5.93 -10.55
C SER A 138 -5.37 -4.65 -11.16
N PRO A 139 -6.34 -3.94 -10.53
CA PRO A 139 -6.81 -2.67 -11.08
C PRO A 139 -5.71 -1.61 -11.08
N LEU A 140 -4.88 -1.54 -10.04
CA LEU A 140 -3.76 -0.59 -10.01
C LEU A 140 -2.75 -0.84 -11.13
N ALA A 141 -2.35 -2.10 -11.35
CA ALA A 141 -1.44 -2.47 -12.43
C ALA A 141 -2.04 -2.15 -13.81
N ARG A 142 -3.36 -2.35 -13.99
CA ARG A 142 -4.06 -1.98 -15.23
C ARG A 142 -4.01 -0.48 -15.49
N GLU A 143 -4.32 0.35 -14.51
CA GLU A 143 -4.30 1.81 -14.68
C GLU A 143 -2.87 2.34 -14.90
N LEU A 144 -1.88 1.80 -14.20
CA LEU A 144 -0.47 2.12 -14.42
C LEU A 144 0.02 1.64 -15.79
N GLY A 145 -0.52 0.54 -16.31
CA GLY A 145 -0.18 -0.04 -17.61
C GLY A 145 -0.51 0.87 -18.80
N ALA A 146 -1.38 1.87 -18.61
CA ALA A 146 -1.62 2.92 -19.61
C ALA A 146 -0.42 3.86 -19.79
N PHE A 147 0.48 3.92 -18.80
CA PHE A 147 1.67 4.79 -18.79
C PHE A 147 2.98 4.00 -18.83
N VAL A 148 2.98 2.77 -18.32
CA VAL A 148 4.19 1.95 -18.19
C VAL A 148 3.98 0.56 -18.79
N PHE A 149 4.57 0.37 -19.96
CA PHE A 149 4.45 -0.89 -20.68
C PHE A 149 5.06 -2.06 -19.88
N GLY A 150 4.32 -3.17 -19.83
CA GLY A 150 4.79 -4.41 -19.20
C GLY A 150 4.78 -4.41 -17.67
N ILE A 151 4.17 -3.40 -17.02
CA ILE A 151 3.95 -3.47 -15.57
C ILE A 151 3.06 -4.66 -15.22
N ARG A 152 3.48 -5.45 -14.24
CA ARG A 152 2.77 -6.67 -13.82
C ARG A 152 3.00 -6.97 -12.35
N ARG A 153 2.15 -7.83 -11.80
CA ARG A 153 2.38 -8.44 -10.48
C ARG A 153 3.54 -9.43 -10.54
N ALA A 154 4.30 -9.51 -9.45
CA ALA A 154 5.29 -10.55 -9.21
C ALA A 154 5.42 -10.85 -7.70
N GLY A 155 5.86 -12.06 -7.37
CA GLY A 155 5.91 -12.50 -5.98
C GLY A 155 4.52 -12.46 -5.33
N THR A 156 4.46 -12.16 -4.03
CA THR A 156 3.21 -12.10 -3.25
C THR A 156 2.49 -10.77 -3.42
N SER A 157 3.22 -9.66 -3.42
CA SER A 157 2.63 -8.32 -3.28
C SER A 157 3.42 -7.22 -3.98
N ASP A 158 4.19 -7.54 -5.02
CA ASP A 158 4.99 -6.55 -5.76
C ASP A 158 4.38 -6.22 -7.11
N LEU A 159 4.62 -4.98 -7.58
CA LEU A 159 4.54 -4.64 -9.00
C LEU A 159 5.95 -4.47 -9.56
N VAL A 160 6.16 -4.96 -10.78
CA VAL A 160 7.45 -4.98 -11.46
C VAL A 160 7.34 -4.49 -12.90
N VAL A 161 8.43 -3.93 -13.40
CA VAL A 161 8.65 -3.54 -14.79
C VAL A 161 10.02 -4.07 -15.19
N ALA A 162 10.11 -4.82 -16.30
CA ALA A 162 11.35 -5.46 -16.75
C ALA A 162 12.08 -6.22 -15.60
N ASP A 163 11.32 -7.01 -14.83
CA ASP A 163 11.79 -7.77 -13.66
C ASP A 163 12.46 -6.94 -12.55
N ARG A 164 12.25 -5.62 -12.53
CA ARG A 164 12.64 -4.73 -11.43
C ARG A 164 11.42 -4.25 -10.68
N LYS A 165 11.49 -4.26 -9.36
CA LYS A 165 10.40 -3.87 -8.47
C LYS A 165 10.22 -2.36 -8.47
N VAL A 166 8.99 -1.93 -8.75
CA VAL A 166 8.54 -0.53 -8.73
C VAL A 166 7.53 -0.26 -7.61
N SER A 167 7.00 -1.31 -6.98
CA SER A 167 6.04 -1.20 -5.88
C SER A 167 6.18 -2.38 -4.93
N GLY A 168 6.22 -2.10 -3.62
CA GLY A 168 6.05 -3.10 -2.58
C GLY A 168 4.79 -2.83 -1.78
N ASN A 169 4.02 -3.88 -1.49
CA ASN A 169 2.70 -3.73 -0.85
C ASN A 169 2.56 -4.64 0.36
N ALA A 170 1.76 -4.20 1.31
CA ALA A 170 1.45 -4.91 2.54
C ALA A 170 -0.02 -4.68 2.91
N LEU A 171 -0.47 -5.41 3.93
CA LEU A 171 -1.81 -5.21 4.47
C LEU A 171 -1.83 -5.51 5.96
N ARG A 172 -2.77 -4.86 6.65
CA ARG A 172 -3.14 -5.13 8.03
C ARG A 172 -4.64 -5.42 8.07
N ILE A 173 -4.97 -6.59 8.60
CA ILE A 173 -6.35 -7.03 8.74
C ILE A 173 -6.77 -6.96 10.21
N LYS A 174 -7.91 -6.30 10.44
CA LYS A 174 -8.72 -6.43 11.66
C LYS A 174 -9.97 -7.26 11.35
N ARG A 175 -10.73 -7.66 12.38
CA ARG A 175 -11.91 -8.54 12.23
C ARG A 175 -12.93 -8.04 11.20
N ARG A 176 -13.02 -6.73 10.94
CA ARG A 176 -14.05 -6.13 10.06
C ARG A 176 -13.49 -5.18 9.00
N ALA A 177 -12.18 -4.99 8.95
CA ALA A 177 -11.58 -3.97 8.11
C ALA A 177 -10.18 -4.37 7.67
N VAL A 178 -9.80 -3.92 6.48
CA VAL A 178 -8.46 -4.09 5.91
C VAL A 178 -7.88 -2.71 5.65
N LEU A 179 -6.64 -2.52 6.06
CA LEU A 179 -5.75 -1.50 5.53
C LEU A 179 -4.86 -2.20 4.51
N TYR A 180 -5.01 -1.87 3.24
CA TYR A 180 -4.07 -2.24 2.20
C TYR A 180 -3.25 -1.01 1.83
N HIS A 181 -1.94 -1.15 1.75
CA HIS A 181 -1.08 -0.03 1.39
C HIS A 181 0.19 -0.48 0.69
N GLY A 182 0.82 0.45 0.00
CA GLY A 182 2.10 0.20 -0.62
C GLY A 182 2.79 1.45 -1.11
N THR A 183 3.91 1.23 -1.78
CA THR A 183 4.72 2.28 -2.37
C THR A 183 4.65 2.24 -3.88
N LEU A 184 4.82 3.39 -4.53
CA LEU A 184 5.17 3.51 -5.93
C LEU A 184 6.48 4.30 -5.99
N LEU A 185 7.54 3.62 -6.42
CA LEU A 185 8.86 4.20 -6.59
C LEU A 185 8.86 5.03 -7.87
N ASP A 186 8.93 6.35 -7.76
CA ASP A 186 8.79 7.28 -8.88
C ASP A 186 10.11 7.95 -9.23
N SER A 187 10.79 8.49 -8.22
CA SER A 187 12.09 9.16 -8.34
C SER A 187 12.86 9.08 -7.01
N LEU A 188 12.68 7.98 -6.26
CA LEU A 188 13.35 7.76 -4.98
C LEU A 188 14.86 7.60 -5.19
N ASP A 189 15.67 8.08 -4.23
CA ASP A 189 17.09 7.78 -4.16
C ASP A 189 17.31 6.29 -3.81
N LEU A 190 17.53 5.47 -4.84
CA LEU A 190 17.76 4.03 -4.68
C LEU A 190 19.16 3.69 -4.15
N GLU A 191 20.11 4.63 -4.24
CA GLU A 191 21.43 4.47 -3.63
C GLU A 191 21.32 4.57 -2.11
N LEU A 192 20.51 5.52 -1.61
CA LEU A 192 20.21 5.61 -0.19
C LEU A 192 19.61 4.31 0.35
N VAL A 193 18.69 3.67 -0.39
CA VAL A 193 18.13 2.36 0.00
C VAL A 193 19.23 1.33 0.24
N SER A 194 20.22 1.29 -0.65
CA SER A 194 21.34 0.35 -0.57
C SER A 194 22.29 0.66 0.60
N ARG A 195 22.31 1.91 1.07
CA ARG A 195 23.16 2.36 2.19
C ARG A 195 22.53 2.11 3.56
N VAL A 196 21.20 2.20 3.67
CA VAL A 196 20.50 2.13 4.97
C VAL A 196 19.81 0.79 5.23
N LEU A 197 19.60 -0.02 4.19
CA LEU A 197 19.03 -1.36 4.33
C LEU A 197 20.07 -2.43 4.06
N LYS A 198 20.05 -3.47 4.90
CA LYS A 198 20.77 -4.72 4.65
C LYS A 198 20.06 -5.53 3.56
N HIS A 199 20.71 -6.57 3.06
CA HIS A 199 20.04 -7.53 2.19
C HIS A 199 18.90 -8.22 2.97
N PRO A 200 17.66 -8.27 2.44
CA PRO A 200 16.53 -8.76 3.20
C PRO A 200 16.67 -10.27 3.49
N PRO A 201 16.32 -10.74 4.69
CA PRO A 201 16.40 -12.16 5.03
C PRO A 201 15.33 -13.01 4.32
N ARG A 202 14.35 -12.36 3.70
CA ARG A 202 13.29 -12.98 2.89
C ARG A 202 13.12 -12.16 1.62
N GLU A 203 13.23 -12.83 0.47
CA GLU A 203 13.07 -12.20 -0.84
C GLU A 203 12.11 -13.01 -1.73
N PRO A 204 11.38 -12.34 -2.64
CA PRO A 204 10.64 -13.05 -3.67
C PRO A 204 11.62 -13.73 -4.65
N GLY A 205 11.26 -14.91 -5.16
CA GLY A 205 12.16 -15.70 -6.01
C GLY A 205 12.70 -14.95 -7.25
N TYR A 206 11.93 -14.02 -7.81
CA TYR A 206 12.38 -13.22 -8.97
C TYR A 206 13.47 -12.18 -8.61
N ARG A 207 13.71 -11.89 -7.33
CA ARG A 207 14.86 -11.06 -6.91
C ARG A 207 16.17 -11.72 -7.30
N ALA A 208 16.25 -13.05 -7.18
CA ALA A 208 17.41 -13.85 -7.54
C ALA A 208 18.71 -13.35 -6.90
N GLY A 209 18.67 -12.97 -5.62
CA GLY A 209 19.83 -12.45 -4.88
C GLY A 209 20.36 -11.10 -5.35
N ARG A 210 19.68 -10.39 -6.26
CA ARG A 210 20.13 -9.05 -6.70
C ARG A 210 20.17 -8.08 -5.54
N GLU A 211 21.20 -7.23 -5.53
CA GLU A 211 21.28 -6.06 -4.64
C GLU A 211 20.15 -5.07 -4.93
N HIS A 212 19.86 -4.21 -3.94
CA HIS A 212 18.75 -3.24 -4.03
C HIS A 212 18.80 -2.38 -5.29
N ALA A 213 19.98 -1.86 -5.66
CA ALA A 213 20.17 -1.03 -6.84
C ALA A 213 19.79 -1.73 -8.17
N PHE A 214 20.00 -3.05 -8.27
CA PHE A 214 19.68 -3.84 -9.46
C PHE A 214 18.28 -4.47 -9.41
N PHE A 215 17.67 -4.49 -8.22
CA PHE A 215 16.34 -5.04 -8.00
C PHE A 215 15.23 -4.00 -8.09
N LEU A 216 15.44 -2.80 -7.56
CA LEU A 216 14.47 -1.71 -7.56
C LEU A 216 14.56 -0.89 -8.84
N SER A 217 13.46 -0.26 -9.25
CA SER A 217 13.44 0.74 -10.33
C SER A 217 12.41 1.82 -10.01
N ASN A 218 12.68 3.02 -10.51
CA ASN A 218 11.77 4.15 -10.49
C ASN A 218 10.88 4.14 -11.75
N LEU A 219 9.65 4.66 -11.60
CA LEU A 219 8.64 4.79 -12.67
C LEU A 219 8.79 6.07 -13.49
N CYS A 220 9.29 7.15 -12.89
CA CYS A 220 9.50 8.45 -13.51
C CYS A 220 8.24 9.05 -14.18
N LEU A 221 7.07 8.90 -13.53
CA LEU A 221 5.77 9.39 -14.02
C LEU A 221 5.34 10.71 -13.39
N GLY A 222 5.78 10.99 -12.16
CA GLY A 222 5.35 12.14 -11.38
C GLY A 222 4.08 11.87 -10.56
N ARG A 223 4.00 12.51 -9.39
CA ARG A 223 2.90 12.35 -8.42
C ARG A 223 1.50 12.44 -9.03
N ASN A 224 1.25 13.41 -9.91
CA ASN A 224 -0.08 13.62 -10.51
C ASN A 224 -0.55 12.42 -11.35
N VAL A 225 0.35 11.79 -12.12
CA VAL A 225 0.02 10.62 -12.94
C VAL A 225 -0.24 9.40 -12.05
N LEU A 226 0.58 9.22 -11.00
CA LEU A 226 0.40 8.15 -10.04
C LEU A 226 -0.92 8.27 -9.27
N GLU A 227 -1.24 9.47 -8.76
CA GLU A 227 -2.51 9.73 -8.08
C GLU A 227 -3.70 9.54 -9.02
N LEU A 228 -3.60 9.96 -10.29
CA LEU A 228 -4.63 9.70 -11.29
C LEU A 228 -4.87 8.20 -11.48
N ALA A 229 -3.80 7.40 -11.61
CA ALA A 229 -3.90 5.96 -11.76
C ALA A 229 -4.55 5.31 -10.52
N ILE A 230 -4.15 5.72 -9.31
CA ILE A 230 -4.75 5.22 -8.06
C ILE A 230 -6.23 5.59 -7.98
N ARG A 231 -6.59 6.86 -8.24
CA ARG A 231 -7.98 7.32 -8.23
C ARG A 231 -8.86 6.51 -9.18
N ARG A 232 -8.37 6.24 -10.39
CA ARG A 232 -9.09 5.43 -11.38
C ARG A 232 -9.20 3.96 -10.95
N ALA A 233 -8.12 3.39 -10.41
CA ALA A 233 -8.07 1.99 -10.02
C ALA A 233 -9.12 1.67 -8.95
N PHE A 234 -9.35 2.60 -8.03
CA PHE A 234 -10.26 2.44 -6.91
C PHE A 234 -11.53 3.28 -7.01
N GLN A 235 -11.77 3.96 -8.14
CA GLN A 235 -12.93 4.81 -8.39
C GLN A 235 -13.17 5.86 -7.29
N ALA A 236 -12.11 6.38 -6.69
CA ALA A 236 -12.14 7.34 -5.58
C ALA A 236 -12.39 8.78 -6.10
N ASN A 237 -13.60 8.99 -6.63
CA ASN A 237 -13.98 10.24 -7.31
C ASN A 237 -14.53 11.28 -6.33
N GLN A 238 -15.10 10.84 -5.21
CA GLN A 238 -15.58 11.73 -4.16
C GLN A 238 -14.43 12.11 -3.24
N VAL A 239 -14.34 13.37 -2.85
CA VAL A 239 -13.28 13.84 -1.94
C VAL A 239 -13.83 13.91 -0.52
N CYS A 240 -13.05 13.46 0.45
CA CYS A 240 -13.36 13.60 1.87
C CYS A 240 -12.19 14.23 2.65
N ASN A 241 -12.52 14.82 3.79
CA ASN A 241 -11.57 15.46 4.71
C ASN A 241 -11.69 14.87 6.13
N HIS A 242 -12.18 13.64 6.24
CA HIS A 242 -12.38 12.99 7.53
C HIS A 242 -11.06 12.87 8.30
N ARG A 243 -11.04 13.36 9.54
CA ARG A 243 -9.80 13.46 10.33
C ARG A 243 -10.03 12.98 11.76
N PRO A 244 -9.67 11.72 12.08
CA PRO A 244 -9.87 11.16 13.40
C PRO A 244 -8.80 11.60 14.40
N GLN A 245 -8.71 12.91 14.65
CA GLN A 245 -7.58 13.53 15.37
C GLN A 245 -7.31 12.89 16.74
N GLN A 246 -8.36 12.64 17.53
CA GLN A 246 -8.21 12.02 18.85
C GLN A 246 -7.55 10.62 18.77
N ARG A 247 -7.90 9.81 17.76
CA ARG A 247 -7.31 8.48 17.57
C ARG A 247 -5.88 8.57 17.06
N ILE A 248 -5.60 9.52 16.17
CA ILE A 248 -4.24 9.79 15.69
C ILE A 248 -3.32 10.11 16.88
N ASP A 249 -3.74 11.02 17.76
CA ASP A 249 -2.95 11.44 18.93
C ASP A 249 -2.73 10.28 19.92
N GLN A 250 -3.75 9.46 20.14
CA GLN A 250 -3.65 8.24 20.97
C GLN A 250 -2.66 7.24 20.38
N ILE A 251 -2.74 6.97 19.08
CA ILE A 251 -1.86 6.01 18.40
C ILE A 251 -0.41 6.52 18.37
N LEU A 252 -0.19 7.81 18.12
CA LEU A 252 1.14 8.42 18.17
C LEU A 252 1.77 8.26 19.55
N SER A 253 1.08 8.68 20.61
CA SER A 253 1.60 8.63 21.99
C SER A 253 1.86 7.21 22.50
N GLN A 254 1.07 6.24 22.06
CA GLN A 254 1.22 4.84 22.48
C GLN A 254 2.24 4.06 21.64
N ARG A 255 2.57 4.54 20.44
CA ARG A 255 3.38 3.78 19.47
C ARG A 255 4.42 4.63 18.78
N TYR A 256 4.03 5.45 17.80
CA TYR A 256 4.99 6.05 16.87
C TYR A 256 5.89 7.13 17.50
N ALA A 257 5.58 7.59 18.71
CA ALA A 257 6.44 8.48 19.51
C ALA A 257 7.34 7.72 20.51
N ARG A 258 7.35 6.38 20.47
CA ARG A 258 8.04 5.52 21.44
C ARG A 258 9.05 4.61 20.75
N ASP A 259 10.30 4.67 21.22
CA ASP A 259 11.36 3.81 20.70
C ASP A 259 11.04 2.33 20.93
N GLU A 260 10.37 1.99 22.04
CA GLU A 260 9.98 0.61 22.36
C GLU A 260 9.04 0.02 21.30
N TRP A 261 8.23 0.84 20.62
CA TRP A 261 7.41 0.38 19.52
C TRP A 261 8.27 0.02 18.30
N THR A 262 9.23 0.88 17.96
CA THR A 262 10.14 0.67 16.84
C THR A 262 11.06 -0.53 17.09
N GLU A 263 11.52 -0.74 18.32
CA GLU A 263 12.56 -1.71 18.69
C GLU A 263 12.04 -3.07 19.19
N ARG A 264 10.72 -3.30 19.25
CA ARG A 264 10.09 -4.47 19.88
C ARG A 264 10.46 -5.89 19.35
N LEU A 265 11.39 -6.04 18.41
CA LEU A 265 11.81 -7.31 17.77
C LEU A 265 13.28 -7.31 17.29
#